data_AF-A0A931R6K7-F1
#
_entry.id   AF-A0A931R6K7-F1
#
_cell.length_a   1.000
_cell.length_b   1.000
_cell.length_c   1.000
_cell.angle_alpha   90.00
_cell.angle_beta   90.00
_cell.angle_gamma   90.00
#
_symmetry.space_group_name_H-M   'P 1'
#
loop_
_entity.id
_entity.type
_entity.pdbx_description
1 polymer ?
#
loop_
_entity_poly.entity_id
_entity_poly.type
_entity_poly.pdbx_seq_one_letter_code
_entity_poly.pdbx_strand_id
1 'polypeptide(L)'
;KLAAQDINVQNILGAALSGLVASGEVPLSPTIFNSNIFTHKQKGAPVEWRPLEPVIAGVGTSGMILNAPHPHAALLFLDYLHSKEGQQAAMKGGLGSPRTDIGSLGQKFKKLYMERQYPPEELEKKFDEWEGLLRKLFIRKR
;
A
#
# COMPACT_ATOMS: atom_id res chain seq x y z
N LYS A 1 10.32 9.40 20.81
CA LYS A 1 9.39 10.55 20.92
C LYS A 1 7.95 10.17 20.52
N LEU A 2 7.72 9.47 19.40
CA LEU A 2 6.37 9.02 19.02
C LEU A 2 5.74 8.01 20.01
N ALA A 3 6.49 6.97 20.43
CA ALA A 3 6.01 5.98 21.41
C ALA A 3 5.66 6.57 22.81
N ALA A 4 6.08 7.79 23.11
CA ALA A 4 5.73 8.48 24.35
C ALA A 4 4.35 9.15 24.27
N GLN A 5 3.74 9.25 23.09
CA GLN A 5 2.38 9.75 22.91
C GLN A 5 1.35 8.66 23.28
N ASP A 6 0.09 9.09 23.43
CA ASP A 6 -1.05 8.21 23.66
C ASP A 6 -1.59 7.66 22.34
N ILE A 7 -0.87 6.68 21.79
CA ILE A 7 -1.20 6.07 20.50
C ILE A 7 -1.99 4.79 20.75
N ASN A 8 -3.22 4.75 20.24
CA ASN A 8 -4.00 3.53 20.19
C ASN A 8 -3.69 2.73 18.91
N VAL A 9 -3.23 1.50 19.07
CA VAL A 9 -2.92 0.59 17.96
C VAL A 9 -4.18 -0.18 17.57
N GLN A 10 -4.75 0.17 16.42
CA GLN A 10 -5.89 -0.53 15.84
C GLN A 10 -5.40 -1.77 15.07
N ASN A 11 -5.70 -2.97 15.56
CA ASN A 11 -5.34 -4.23 14.89
C ASN A 11 -6.41 -4.64 13.86
N ILE A 12 -6.57 -3.84 12.81
CA ILE A 12 -7.53 -4.07 11.73
C ILE A 12 -6.87 -3.86 10.36
N LEU A 13 -7.50 -4.34 9.30
CA LEU A 13 -7.03 -4.12 7.92
C LEU A 13 -6.96 -2.62 7.59
N GLY A 14 -5.92 -2.21 6.87
CA GLY A 14 -5.73 -0.81 6.50
C GLY A 14 -6.88 -0.20 5.69
N ALA A 15 -7.59 -1.01 4.90
CA ALA A 15 -8.81 -0.59 4.21
C ALA A 15 -9.94 -0.25 5.20
N ALA A 16 -10.14 -1.06 6.25
CA ALA A 16 -11.13 -0.79 7.29
C ALA A 16 -10.74 0.46 8.11
N LEU A 17 -9.46 0.58 8.48
CA LEU A 17 -8.94 1.76 9.18
C LEU A 17 -9.12 3.05 8.36
N SER A 18 -9.01 2.98 7.03
CA SER A 18 -9.28 4.14 6.16
C SER A 18 -10.72 4.62 6.24
N GLY A 19 -11.68 3.72 6.49
CA GLY A 19 -13.08 4.07 6.73
C GLY A 19 -13.27 4.81 8.06
N LEU A 20 -12.58 4.38 9.11
CA LEU A 20 -12.57 5.09 10.40
C LEU A 20 -11.97 6.48 10.26
N VAL A 21 -10.92 6.64 9.46
CA VAL A 21 -10.37 7.96 9.14
C VAL A 21 -11.35 8.81 8.33
N ALA A 22 -12.01 8.23 7.32
CA ALA A 22 -12.99 8.93 6.50
C ALA A 22 -14.24 9.39 7.27
N SER A 23 -14.65 8.63 8.28
CA SER A 23 -15.77 8.99 9.17
C SER A 23 -15.40 10.00 10.27
N GLY A 24 -14.10 10.22 10.51
CA GLY A 24 -13.61 11.06 11.60
C GLY A 24 -13.45 10.35 12.95
N GLU A 25 -13.78 9.05 13.05
CA GLU A 25 -13.56 8.25 14.26
C GLU A 25 -12.07 8.11 14.62
N VAL A 26 -11.20 8.08 13.60
CA VAL A 26 -9.74 8.10 13.77
C VAL A 26 -9.17 9.35 13.07
N PRO A 27 -8.45 10.24 13.77
CA PRO A 27 -8.05 11.51 13.18
C PRO A 27 -6.97 11.38 12.08
N LEU A 28 -6.10 10.38 12.17
CA LEU A 28 -5.06 10.11 11.17
C LEU A 28 -4.56 8.67 11.27
N SER A 29 -3.96 8.16 10.20
CA SER A 29 -3.20 6.91 10.22
C SER A 29 -1.96 6.99 9.32
N PRO A 30 -0.77 6.59 9.83
CA PRO A 30 0.44 6.52 9.02
C PRO A 30 0.61 5.18 8.28
N THR A 31 -0.30 4.21 8.48
CA THR A 31 -0.14 2.82 7.99
C THR A 31 -1.05 2.46 6.82
N ILE A 32 -1.95 3.36 6.43
CA ILE A 32 -2.90 3.13 5.34
C ILE A 32 -2.32 3.51 3.98
N PHE A 33 -2.67 2.75 2.94
CA PHE A 33 -2.26 3.05 1.56
C PHE A 33 -2.99 4.27 1.01
N ASN A 34 -2.29 5.04 0.16
CA ASN A 34 -2.84 6.18 -0.57
C ASN A 34 -4.06 5.79 -1.45
N SER A 35 -4.08 4.59 -2.04
CA SER A 35 -5.21 4.14 -2.88
C SER A 35 -6.53 4.12 -2.12
N ASN A 36 -6.51 3.74 -0.84
CA ASN A 36 -7.70 3.75 0.01
C ASN A 36 -8.23 5.18 0.21
N ILE A 37 -7.34 6.13 0.53
CA ILE A 37 -7.73 7.54 0.71
C ILE A 37 -8.18 8.17 -0.60
N PHE A 38 -7.53 7.82 -1.72
CA PHE A 38 -7.94 8.27 -3.05
C PHE A 38 -9.39 7.89 -3.36
N THR A 39 -9.80 6.65 -3.09
CA THR A 39 -11.19 6.21 -3.29
C THR A 39 -12.17 6.94 -2.36
N HIS A 40 -11.83 7.14 -1.08
CA HIS A 40 -12.68 7.90 -0.15
C HIS A 40 -12.84 9.35 -0.59
N LYS A 41 -11.76 9.99 -1.02
CA LYS A 41 -11.78 11.37 -1.54
C LYS A 41 -12.62 11.50 -2.80
N GLN A 42 -12.54 10.53 -3.73
CA GLN A 42 -13.43 10.49 -4.90
C GLN A 42 -14.91 10.40 -4.53
N LYS A 43 -15.24 9.76 -3.41
CA LYS A 43 -16.60 9.67 -2.86
C LYS A 43 -17.01 10.93 -2.07
N GLY A 44 -16.17 11.96 -2.01
CA GLY A 44 -16.47 13.22 -1.32
C GLY A 44 -16.16 13.22 0.18
N ALA A 45 -15.47 12.19 0.71
CA ALA A 45 -15.06 12.20 2.11
C ALA A 45 -14.06 13.34 2.38
N PRO A 46 -14.14 14.02 3.54
CA PRO A 46 -13.28 15.16 3.89
C PRO A 46 -11.89 14.70 4.37
N VAL A 47 -11.21 13.88 3.57
CA VAL A 47 -9.89 13.31 3.85
C VAL A 47 -8.85 13.79 2.87
N GLU A 48 -7.62 13.95 3.35
CA GLU A 48 -6.48 14.32 2.53
C GLU A 48 -5.30 13.41 2.83
N TRP A 49 -4.62 12.95 1.78
CA TRP A 49 -3.39 12.21 1.94
C TRP A 49 -2.20 13.17 1.88
N ARG A 50 -1.27 13.02 2.83
CA ARG A 50 -0.05 13.82 2.92
C ARG A 50 1.17 12.90 2.80
N PRO A 51 1.91 12.95 1.67
CA PRO A 51 3.13 12.14 1.52
C PRO A 51 4.21 12.61 2.49
N LEU A 52 4.80 11.67 3.22
CA LEU A 52 6.03 11.89 3.99
C LEU A 52 7.19 11.39 3.14
N GLU A 53 8.06 12.29 2.67
CA GLU A 53 9.13 11.92 1.75
C GLU A 53 10.39 11.40 2.47
N PRO A 54 11.02 10.31 1.97
CA PRO A 54 10.60 9.52 0.82
C PRO A 54 9.42 8.59 1.15
N VAL A 55 8.48 8.46 0.21
CA VAL A 55 7.33 7.57 0.36
C VAL A 55 7.75 6.14 0.04
N ILE A 56 7.55 5.23 1.01
CA ILE A 56 7.73 3.80 0.78
C ILE A 56 6.69 3.34 -0.24
N ALA A 57 7.16 2.81 -1.37
CA ALA A 57 6.33 2.32 -2.45
C ALA A 57 6.56 0.81 -2.62
N GLY A 58 5.45 0.07 -2.69
CA GLY A 58 5.47 -1.34 -3.09
C GLY A 58 5.28 -1.49 -4.59
N VAL A 59 5.80 -2.59 -5.14
CA VAL A 59 5.50 -3.04 -6.50
C VAL A 59 4.46 -4.15 -6.39
N GLY A 60 3.31 -3.99 -7.05
CA GLY A 60 2.34 -5.07 -7.18
C GLY A 60 2.88 -6.13 -8.15
N THR A 61 2.88 -7.39 -7.74
CA THR A 61 3.28 -8.52 -8.58
C THR A 61 2.05 -9.36 -8.93
N SER A 62 2.11 -10.02 -10.08
CA SER A 62 1.11 -11.02 -10.47
C SER A 62 1.82 -12.22 -11.07
N GLY A 63 1.19 -13.39 -10.96
CA GLY A 63 1.77 -14.64 -11.42
C GLY A 63 0.74 -15.75 -11.50
N MET A 64 1.11 -16.84 -12.17
CA MET A 64 0.30 -18.05 -12.30
C MET A 64 0.86 -19.15 -11.41
N ILE A 65 0.00 -19.87 -10.70
CA ILE A 65 0.38 -21.06 -9.92
C ILE A 65 0.72 -22.23 -10.86
N LEU A 66 1.69 -23.07 -10.48
CA LEU A 66 2.24 -24.14 -11.34
C LEU A 66 1.18 -25.10 -11.91
N ASN A 67 0.13 -25.40 -11.15
CA ASN A 67 -0.94 -26.33 -11.53
C ASN A 67 -2.30 -25.64 -11.56
N ALA A 68 -2.39 -24.44 -12.16
CA ALA A 68 -3.65 -23.74 -12.30
C ALA A 68 -4.67 -24.63 -13.04
N PRO A 69 -5.93 -24.76 -12.57
CA PRO A 69 -6.95 -25.59 -13.23
C PRO A 69 -7.28 -25.11 -14.64
N HIS A 70 -7.02 -23.82 -14.94
CA HIS A 70 -7.23 -23.20 -16.23
C HIS A 70 -6.02 -22.33 -16.63
N PRO A 71 -4.89 -22.93 -17.05
CA PRO A 71 -3.63 -22.20 -17.25
C PRO A 71 -3.72 -21.21 -18.42
N HIS A 72 -4.37 -21.59 -19.52
CA HIS A 72 -4.55 -20.70 -20.68
C HIS A 72 -5.41 -19.47 -20.34
N ALA A 73 -6.48 -19.65 -19.55
CA ALA A 73 -7.30 -18.53 -19.10
C ALA A 73 -6.53 -17.60 -18.15
N ALA A 74 -5.70 -18.17 -17.26
CA ALA A 74 -4.85 -17.39 -16.37
C ALA A 74 -3.82 -16.56 -17.15
N LEU A 75 -3.19 -17.13 -18.18
CA LEU A 75 -2.27 -16.40 -19.05
C LEU A 75 -2.96 -15.24 -19.78
N LEU A 76 -4.13 -15.47 -20.38
CA LEU A 76 -4.91 -14.40 -21.02
C LEU A 76 -5.29 -13.29 -20.03
N PHE A 77 -5.62 -13.64 -18.79
CA PHE A 77 -5.90 -12.65 -17.76
C PHE A 77 -4.66 -11.85 -17.36
N LEU A 78 -3.49 -12.48 -17.25
CA LEU A 78 -2.23 -11.78 -16.98
C LEU A 78 -1.85 -10.84 -18.13
N ASP A 79 -2.07 -11.25 -19.38
CA ASP A 79 -1.86 -10.38 -20.55
C ASP A 79 -2.78 -9.16 -20.51
N TYR A 80 -4.07 -9.36 -20.21
CA TYR A 80 -5.02 -8.26 -20.03
C TYR A 80 -4.62 -7.35 -18.85
N LEU A 81 -4.26 -7.92 -17.70
CA LEU A 81 -3.92 -7.18 -16.50
C LEU A 81 -2.74 -6.23 -16.73
N HIS A 82 -1.75 -6.64 -17.54
CA HIS A 82 -0.60 -5.81 -17.91
C HIS A 82 -0.80 -4.99 -19.19
N SER A 83 -1.94 -5.15 -19.88
CA SER A 83 -2.28 -4.36 -21.06
C SER A 83 -2.49 -2.89 -20.70
N LYS A 84 -2.57 -2.04 -21.72
CA LYS A 84 -2.92 -0.63 -21.57
C LYS A 84 -4.30 -0.48 -20.93
N GLU A 85 -5.30 -1.22 -21.41
CA GLU A 85 -6.67 -1.18 -20.90
C GLU A 85 -6.75 -1.69 -19.45
N GLY A 86 -6.09 -2.80 -19.12
CA GLY A 86 -6.10 -3.36 -17.77
C GLY A 86 -5.46 -2.41 -16.75
N GLN A 87 -4.33 -1.80 -17.11
CA GLN A 87 -3.67 -0.82 -16.24
C GLN A 87 -4.48 0.48 -16.12
N GLN A 88 -5.12 0.95 -17.18
CA GLN A 88 -6.05 2.09 -17.09
C GLN A 88 -7.25 1.79 -16.19
N ALA A 89 -7.77 0.56 -16.22
CA ALA A 89 -8.83 0.13 -15.31
C ALA A 89 -8.34 0.15 -13.84
N ALA A 90 -7.14 -0.38 -13.57
CA ALA A 90 -6.53 -0.36 -12.24
C ALA A 90 -6.32 1.07 -11.70
N MET A 91 -5.92 2.00 -12.56
CA MET A 91 -5.70 3.41 -12.19
C MET A 91 -6.99 4.12 -11.74
N LYS A 92 -8.17 3.68 -12.18
CA LYS A 92 -9.46 4.22 -11.68
C LYS A 92 -9.63 3.97 -10.17
N GLY A 93 -9.05 2.89 -9.65
CA GLY A 93 -8.99 2.58 -8.22
C GLY A 93 -7.89 3.30 -7.44
N GLY A 94 -7.15 4.22 -8.06
CA GLY A 94 -6.06 4.97 -7.40
C GLY A 94 -4.73 4.23 -7.34
N LEU A 95 -4.60 3.10 -8.03
CA LEU A 95 -3.33 2.38 -8.16
C LEU A 95 -2.42 3.07 -9.19
N GLY A 96 -1.12 3.00 -8.98
CA GLY A 96 -0.13 3.39 -9.98
C GLY A 96 0.05 2.31 -11.04
N SER A 97 0.39 2.70 -12.25
CA SER A 97 0.78 1.77 -13.32
C SER A 97 2.31 1.70 -13.46
N PRO A 98 2.89 0.52 -13.74
CA PRO A 98 4.29 0.39 -14.11
C PRO A 98 4.56 0.75 -15.58
N ARG A 99 3.51 0.92 -16.40
CA ARG A 99 3.66 1.26 -17.82
C ARG A 99 4.04 2.73 -18.01
N THR A 100 4.90 3.00 -18.99
CA THR A 100 5.36 4.35 -19.32
C THR A 100 4.47 5.08 -20.34
N ASP A 101 3.56 4.38 -21.00
CA ASP A 101 2.75 4.86 -22.14
C ASP A 101 1.34 5.36 -21.77
N ILE A 102 0.94 5.27 -20.51
CA ILE A 102 -0.40 5.69 -20.04
C ILE A 102 -0.37 6.84 -19.01
N GLY A 103 0.80 7.47 -18.85
CA GLY A 103 1.03 8.52 -17.85
C GLY A 103 1.03 7.98 -16.42
N SER A 104 1.32 8.86 -15.46
CA SER A 104 1.23 8.55 -14.04
C SER A 104 0.08 9.34 -13.41
N LEU A 105 -0.55 8.77 -12.38
CA LEU A 105 -1.23 9.60 -11.39
C LEU A 105 -0.16 10.57 -10.88
N GLY A 106 -0.34 11.89 -11.03
CA GLY A 106 0.70 12.94 -10.90
C GLY A 106 1.40 13.03 -9.53
N GLN A 107 2.07 11.96 -9.13
CA GLN A 107 2.74 11.75 -7.86
C GLN A 107 4.10 12.45 -7.93
N LYS A 108 4.18 13.63 -7.30
CA LYS A 108 5.38 14.49 -7.30
C LYS A 108 6.39 14.18 -6.19
N PHE A 109 6.18 13.12 -5.41
CA PHE A 109 7.01 12.76 -4.26
C PHE A 109 8.08 11.72 -4.61
N LYS A 110 9.20 11.73 -3.88
CA LYS A 110 10.25 10.72 -4.00
C LYS A 110 9.76 9.35 -3.52
N LYS A 111 9.78 8.34 -4.40
CA LYS A 111 9.47 6.94 -4.07
C LYS A 111 10.72 6.19 -3.63
N LEU A 112 10.58 5.39 -2.59
CA LEU A 112 11.60 4.45 -2.12
C LEU A 112 11.04 3.03 -2.16
N TYR A 113 11.71 2.16 -2.91
CA TYR A 113 11.39 0.74 -3.00
C TYR A 113 12.34 -0.02 -2.06
N MET A 114 11.80 -0.72 -1.06
CA MET A 114 12.61 -1.47 -0.09
C MET A 114 13.46 -2.56 -0.75
N GLU A 115 12.90 -3.20 -1.77
CA GLU A 115 13.51 -4.25 -2.59
C GLU A 115 14.76 -3.76 -3.34
N ARG A 116 14.87 -2.44 -3.55
CA ARG A 116 16.05 -1.81 -4.15
C ARG A 116 17.17 -1.56 -3.14
N GLN A 117 16.83 -1.49 -1.85
CA GLN A 117 17.77 -1.22 -0.78
C GLN A 117 18.35 -2.48 -0.15
N TYR A 118 17.55 -3.54 -0.07
CA TYR A 118 17.91 -4.77 0.64
C TYR A 118 17.64 -6.00 -0.24
N PRO A 119 18.53 -7.00 -0.26
CA PRO A 119 18.22 -8.31 -0.80
C PRO A 119 17.11 -8.99 0.02
N PRO A 120 16.35 -9.94 -0.56
CA PRO A 120 15.19 -10.55 0.11
C PRO A 120 15.50 -11.13 1.51
N GLU A 121 16.62 -11.83 1.66
CA GLU A 121 17.02 -12.45 2.94
C GLU A 121 17.34 -11.42 4.03
N GLU A 122 17.88 -10.26 3.65
CA GLU A 122 18.14 -9.17 4.61
C GLU A 122 16.86 -8.43 4.95
N LEU A 123 15.98 -8.24 3.95
CA LEU A 123 14.69 -7.60 4.13
C LEU A 123 13.81 -8.37 5.14
N GLU A 124 13.80 -9.70 5.07
CA GLU A 124 13.09 -10.56 6.03
C GLU A 124 13.59 -10.34 7.46
N LYS A 125 14.91 -10.39 7.68
CA LYS A 125 15.52 -10.11 8.99
C LYS A 125 15.18 -8.71 9.50
N LYS A 126 15.15 -7.71 8.61
CA LYS A 126 14.78 -6.33 8.94
C LYS A 126 13.31 -6.23 9.33
N PHE A 127 12.41 -6.95 8.66
CA PHE A 127 11.00 -7.00 9.03
C PHE A 127 10.82 -7.56 10.45
N ASP A 128 11.50 -8.66 10.78
CA ASP A 128 11.45 -9.24 12.13
C ASP A 128 11.95 -8.25 13.19
N GLU A 129 13.07 -7.58 12.92
CA GLU A 129 13.63 -6.54 13.80
C GLU A 129 12.63 -5.40 14.04
N TRP A 130 12.05 -4.86 12.96
CA TRP A 130 11.10 -3.74 13.04
C TRP A 130 9.78 -4.13 13.68
N GLU A 131 9.28 -5.35 13.43
CA GLU A 131 8.08 -5.85 14.10
C GLU A 131 8.34 -5.99 15.61
N GLY A 132 9.48 -6.54 16.00
CA GLY A 132 9.90 -6.63 17.40
C GLY A 132 9.94 -5.25 18.07
N LEU A 133 10.50 -4.24 17.40
CA LEU A 133 10.52 -2.86 17.88
C LEU A 133 9.11 -2.26 17.99
N LEU A 134 8.26 -2.44 16.99
CA LEU A 134 6.87 -1.95 17.00
C LEU A 134 6.10 -2.53 18.20
N ARG A 135 6.19 -3.85 18.41
CA ARG A 135 5.54 -4.54 19.54
C ARG A 135 6.05 -4.02 20.87
N LYS A 136 7.36 -3.86 21.04
CA LYS A 136 7.97 -3.39 22.29
C LYS A 136 7.60 -1.94 22.62
N LEU A 137 7.52 -1.08 21.60
CA LEU A 137 7.32 0.35 21.81
C LEU A 137 5.84 0.76 21.92
N PHE A 138 4.95 0.09 21.18
CA PHE A 138 3.57 0.54 21.02
C PHE A 138 2.51 -0.43 21.55
N ILE A 139 2.82 -1.72 21.69
CA ILE A 139 1.84 -2.74 22.10
C ILE A 139 2.10 -3.22 23.53
N ARG A 140 3.34 -3.59 23.84
CA ARG A 140 3.79 -4.03 25.17
C ARG A 140 4.54 -2.91 25.86
N LYS A 141 3.87 -1.78 26.13
CA LYS A 141 4.41 -0.82 27.11
C LYS A 141 4.48 -1.55 28.45
N ARG A 142 5.70 -1.77 28.97
CA ARG A 142 5.92 -2.17 30.35
C ARG A 142 5.58 -1.00 31.27
#